data_AF-A0A2W2NUX9-F1
#
_entry.id   AF-A0A2W2NUX9-F1
#
_cell.length_a   1.000
_cell.length_b   1.000
_cell.length_c   1.000
_cell.angle_alpha   90.00
_cell.angle_beta   90.00
_cell.angle_gamma   90.00
#
_symmetry.space_group_name_H-M   'P 1'
#
loop_
_entity.id
_entity.type
_entity.pdbx_description
1 polymer ?
#
loop_
_entity_poly.entity_id
_entity_poly.type
_entity_poly.pdbx_seq_one_letter_code
_entity_poly.pdbx_strand_id
1 'polypeptide(L)'
;MNASVKAVIARIDEDAWTPTKYPKAVWGEEGQRRIFHAETAETTYTTFTSKPRQQQDTARLMGRRVERLSAEAVPAGQGTPFDTWRCHAAFTDSRSP
;
A
#
# COMPACT_ATOMS: atom_id res chain seq x y z
N MET A 1 0.76 -4.71 -9.35
CA MET A 1 0.12 -3.37 -9.27
C MET A 1 0.44 -2.55 -10.51
N ASN A 2 -0.54 -1.91 -11.15
CA ASN A 2 -0.37 -1.07 -12.35
C ASN A 2 0.32 0.27 -12.03
N ALA A 3 0.99 0.90 -13.01
CA ALA A 3 1.73 2.15 -12.84
C ALA A 3 0.86 3.34 -12.40
N SER A 4 -0.37 3.47 -12.92
CA SER A 4 -1.30 4.53 -12.53
C SER A 4 -1.70 4.42 -11.06
N VAL A 5 -2.03 3.21 -10.62
CA VAL A 5 -2.37 2.90 -9.22
C VAL A 5 -1.17 3.18 -8.30
N LYS A 6 0.05 2.80 -8.71
CA LYS A 6 1.29 3.12 -7.98
C LYS A 6 1.49 4.62 -7.83
N ALA A 7 1.29 5.40 -8.91
CA ALA A 7 1.46 6.85 -8.88
C ALA A 7 0.45 7.53 -7.96
N VAL A 8 -0.79 7.04 -7.92
CA VAL A 8 -1.83 7.57 -7.02
C VAL A 8 -1.50 7.24 -5.56
N ILE A 9 -1.10 6.01 -5.25
CA ILE A 9 -0.70 5.62 -3.89
C ILE A 9 0.55 6.40 -3.43
N ALA A 10 1.50 6.64 -4.32
CA ALA A 10 2.71 7.42 -4.01
C ALA A 10 2.43 8.92 -3.77
N ARG A 11 1.24 9.42 -4.13
CA ARG A 11 0.79 10.80 -3.87
C ARG A 11 -0.05 10.92 -2.60
N ILE A 12 -0.37 9.83 -1.93
CA ILE A 12 -1.06 9.87 -0.64
C ILE A 12 -0.10 10.48 0.38
N ASP A 13 -0.50 11.59 0.97
CA ASP A 13 0.24 12.26 2.03
C ASP A 13 0.58 11.32 3.19
N GLU A 14 1.72 11.58 3.82
CA GLU A 14 2.29 10.72 4.85
C GLU A 14 1.34 10.62 6.06
N ASP A 15 0.64 11.70 6.39
CA ASP A 15 -0.33 11.79 7.48
C ASP A 15 -1.67 11.09 7.20
N ALA A 16 -1.98 10.82 5.92
CA ALA A 16 -3.20 10.11 5.55
C ALA A 16 -3.08 8.58 5.78
N TRP A 17 -1.89 8.08 6.08
CA TRP A 17 -1.65 6.68 6.39
C TRP A 17 -2.03 6.35 7.83
N THR A 18 -3.01 5.46 7.99
CA THR A 18 -3.46 5.01 9.31
C THR A 18 -2.71 3.74 9.71
N PRO A 19 -1.96 3.74 10.82
CA PRO A 19 -1.26 2.55 11.30
C PRO A 19 -2.26 1.51 11.79
N THR A 20 -2.15 0.32 11.22
CA THR A 20 -2.86 -0.89 11.61
C THR A 20 -1.92 -1.78 12.41
N LYS A 21 -2.04 -1.73 13.74
CA LYS A 21 -1.27 -2.60 14.64
C LYS A 21 -2.01 -3.91 14.84
N TYR A 22 -1.42 -5.01 14.41
CA TYR A 22 -1.99 -6.32 14.70
C TYR A 22 -1.53 -6.79 16.10
N PRO A 23 -2.45 -7.15 17.01
CA PRO A 23 -2.07 -7.68 18.32
C PRO A 23 -1.34 -9.02 18.21
N LYS A 24 -1.55 -9.76 17.12
CA LYS A 24 -0.81 -10.96 16.76
C LYS A 24 -0.26 -10.79 15.35
N ALA A 25 1.03 -11.08 15.19
CA ALA A 25 1.66 -10.96 13.88
C ALA A 25 1.06 -11.97 12.90
N VAL A 26 0.57 -11.47 11.76
CA VAL A 26 -0.01 -12.30 10.70
C VAL A 26 1.12 -12.77 9.78
N TRP A 27 1.08 -14.03 9.35
CA TRP A 27 2.03 -14.53 8.36
C TRP A 27 1.74 -13.91 6.99
N GLY A 28 2.68 -13.15 6.45
CA GLY A 28 2.63 -12.64 5.09
C GLY A 28 3.32 -13.62 4.14
N GLU A 29 2.56 -14.28 3.27
CA GLU A 29 3.09 -15.26 2.33
C GLU A 29 4.06 -14.64 1.31
N GLU A 30 3.81 -13.40 0.86
CA GLU A 30 4.68 -12.72 -0.08
C GLU A 30 6.06 -12.37 0.53
N GLY A 31 6.09 -12.12 1.84
CA GLY A 31 7.31 -11.82 2.58
C GLY A 31 7.95 -13.04 3.23
N GLN A 32 7.24 -14.17 3.25
CA GLN A 32 7.53 -15.33 4.12
C GLN A 32 7.92 -14.89 5.54
N ARG A 33 7.17 -13.91 6.07
CA ARG A 33 7.50 -13.26 7.34
C ARG A 33 6.27 -12.78 8.07
N ARG A 34 6.38 -12.72 9.39
CA ARG A 34 5.41 -12.11 10.29
C ARG A 34 5.31 -10.60 10.06
N ILE A 35 4.12 -10.13 9.71
CA ILE A 35 3.74 -8.73 9.59
C ILE A 35 3.25 -8.26 10.96
N PHE A 36 3.98 -7.34 11.57
CA PHE A 36 3.63 -6.72 12.86
C PHE A 36 3.01 -5.34 12.68
N HIS A 37 3.46 -4.62 11.65
CA HIS A 37 3.06 -3.27 11.35
C HIS A 37 2.66 -3.17 9.88
N ALA A 38 1.50 -2.57 9.64
CA ALA A 38 1.03 -2.20 8.32
C ALA A 38 0.32 -0.86 8.44
N GLU A 39 0.37 -0.06 7.39
CA GLU A 39 -0.40 1.17 7.31
C GLU A 39 -1.36 1.06 6.14
N THR A 40 -2.57 1.58 6.33
CA THR A 40 -3.60 1.62 5.28
C THR A 40 -4.01 3.06 5.05
N ALA A 41 -4.18 3.44 3.80
CA ALA A 41 -4.69 4.73 3.39
C ALA A 41 -5.72 4.56 2.28
N GLU A 42 -6.61 5.54 2.15
CA GLU A 42 -7.69 5.51 1.18
C GLU A 42 -7.64 6.77 0.32
N THR A 43 -7.94 6.61 -0.97
CA THR A 43 -8.02 7.72 -1.91
C THR A 43 -9.05 7.43 -3.00
N THR A 44 -9.48 8.45 -3.73
CA THR A 44 -10.39 8.28 -4.86
C THR A 44 -9.61 7.97 -6.12
N TYR A 45 -10.03 6.95 -6.87
CA TYR A 45 -9.39 6.55 -8.12
C TYR A 45 -10.41 6.34 -9.23
N THR A 46 -10.10 6.81 -10.42
CA THR A 46 -10.88 6.58 -11.63
C THR A 46 -10.18 5.54 -12.50
N THR A 47 -10.86 4.43 -12.76
CA THR A 47 -10.41 3.38 -13.67
C THR A 47 -10.87 3.67 -15.10
N PHE A 48 -10.26 2.99 -16.08
CA PHE A 48 -10.61 3.10 -17.50
C PHE A 48 -10.54 4.54 -18.07
N THR A 49 -9.63 5.37 -17.58
CA THR A 49 -9.49 6.78 -18.01
C THR A 49 -9.21 6.96 -19.52
N SER A 50 -8.70 5.94 -20.21
CA SER A 50 -8.53 5.92 -21.67
C SER A 50 -9.85 5.74 -22.45
N LYS A 51 -10.97 5.43 -21.77
CA LYS A 51 -12.31 5.23 -22.36
C LYS A 51 -13.14 6.52 -22.24
N PRO A 52 -14.22 6.68 -23.04
CA PRO A 52 -15.15 7.81 -22.88
C PRO A 52 -15.71 7.88 -21.46
N ARG A 53 -16.03 9.09 -20.99
CA ARG A 53 -16.47 9.37 -19.60
C ARG A 53 -17.58 8.43 -19.09
N GLN A 54 -18.49 8.00 -19.96
CA GLN A 54 -19.59 7.10 -19.61
C GLN A 54 -19.16 5.68 -19.23
N GLN A 55 -17.90 5.32 -19.48
CA GLN A 55 -17.30 4.01 -19.17
C GLN A 55 -16.18 4.12 -18.12
N GLN A 56 -16.05 5.29 -17.47
CA GLN A 56 -15.07 5.52 -16.43
C GLN A 56 -15.72 5.25 -15.07
N ASP A 57 -15.14 4.34 -14.30
CA ASP A 57 -15.61 4.01 -12.96
C ASP A 57 -14.73 4.69 -11.92
N THR A 58 -15.35 5.57 -11.12
CA THR A 58 -14.70 6.27 -10.01
C THR A 58 -15.12 5.64 -8.70
N ALA A 59 -14.16 5.10 -7.96
CA ALA A 59 -14.42 4.47 -6.67
C ALA A 59 -13.24 4.64 -5.70
N ARG A 60 -13.32 3.98 -4.55
CA ARG A 60 -12.30 4.04 -3.50
C ARG A 60 -11.15 3.11 -3.87
N LEU A 61 -9.93 3.61 -3.71
CA LEU A 61 -8.69 2.86 -3.79
C LEU A 61 -8.07 2.83 -2.39
N MET A 62 -8.00 1.64 -1.82
CA MET A 62 -7.31 1.39 -0.57
C MET A 62 -5.88 0.97 -0.87
N GLY A 63 -4.91 1.76 -0.40
CA GLY A 63 -3.50 1.39 -0.38
C GLY A 63 -3.13 0.79 0.97
N ARG A 64 -2.36 -0.29 0.98
CA ARG A 64 -1.78 -0.87 2.19
C ARG A 64 -0.27 -0.98 2.02
N ARG A 65 0.50 -0.36 2.91
CA ARG A 65 1.96 -0.49 2.93
C ARG A 65 2.42 -1.30 4.13
N VAL A 66 3.37 -2.20 3.90
CA VAL A 66 3.98 -3.04 4.94
C VAL A 66 5.48 -2.79 4.93
N GLU A 67 6.02 -2.48 6.11
CA GLU A 67 7.44 -2.21 6.28
C GLU A 67 8.24 -3.50 6.05
N ARG A 68 9.24 -3.43 5.14
CA ARG A 68 10.19 -4.52 4.95
C ARG A 68 11.28 -4.40 6.00
N LEU A 69 11.07 -5.01 7.17
CA LEU A 69 12.16 -5.26 8.12
C LEU A 69 13.21 -6.14 7.41
N SER A 70 14.27 -5.54 6.88
CA SER A 70 15.37 -6.29 6.27
C SER A 70 16.35 -6.68 7.38
N ALA A 71 16.20 -7.88 7.95
CA ALA A 71 17.14 -8.38 8.96
C ALA A 71 18.49 -8.81 8.35
N GLU A 72 18.56 -8.94 7.01
CA GLU A 72 19.71 -9.52 6.30
C GLU A 72 20.43 -8.52 5.39
N ALA A 73 20.04 -7.24 5.38
CA ALA A 73 20.55 -6.24 4.43
C ALA A 73 21.34 -5.09 5.08
N VAL A 74 21.95 -5.32 6.25
CA VAL A 74 22.84 -4.33 6.87
C VAL A 74 24.19 -5.00 7.19
N PRO A 75 25.18 -4.96 6.27
CA PRO A 75 26.56 -5.01 6.69
C PRO A 75 26.83 -3.81 7.61
N ALA A 76 27.43 -4.06 8.77
CA ALA A 76 27.73 -3.05 9.76
C ALA A 76 28.53 -1.88 9.14
N GLY A 77 27.89 -0.71 9.00
CA GLY A 77 28.56 0.50 8.54
C GLY A 77 27.83 1.33 7.48
N GLN A 78 26.72 0.85 6.90
CA GLN A 78 25.93 1.64 5.95
C GLN A 78 24.51 1.79 6.49
N GLY A 79 24.11 3.02 6.83
CA GLY A 79 22.75 3.34 7.23
C GLY A 79 21.76 2.79 6.20
N THR A 80 20.65 2.23 6.68
CA THR A 80 19.61 1.58 5.87
C THR A 80 19.27 2.41 4.63
N PRO A 81 19.71 2.01 3.43
CA PRO A 81 19.27 2.66 2.22
C PRO A 81 17.88 2.09 1.97
N PHE A 82 16.86 2.90 2.28
CA PHE A 82 15.45 2.71 1.94
C PHE A 82 14.67 1.73 2.84
N ASP A 83 13.82 2.29 3.70
CA ASP A 83 12.57 1.66 4.14
C ASP A 83 11.79 1.23 2.90
N THR A 84 11.99 -0.02 2.49
CA THR A 84 11.36 -0.56 1.28
C THR A 84 9.95 -1.01 1.64
N TRP A 85 9.00 -0.08 1.60
CA TRP A 85 7.59 -0.39 1.80
C TRP A 85 7.08 -1.33 0.69
N ARG A 86 6.41 -2.41 1.08
CA ARG A 86 5.64 -3.25 0.16
C ARG A 86 4.22 -2.70 0.07
N CYS A 87 3.84 -2.18 -1.08
CA CYS A 87 2.52 -1.59 -1.30
C CYS A 87 1.58 -2.57 -2.01
N HIS A 88 0.42 -2.78 -1.40
CA HIS A 88 -0.72 -3.49 -1.94
C HIS A 88 -1.86 -2.50 -2.20
N ALA A 89 -2.75 -2.84 -3.13
CA ALA A 89 -3.90 -2.00 -3.46
C ALA A 89 -5.15 -2.84 -3.65
N ALA A 90 -6.28 -2.33 -3.16
CA ALA A 90 -7.61 -2.84 -3.42
C ALA A 90 -8.48 -1.70 -3.95
N PHE A 91 -9.19 -1.93 -5.06
CA PHE A 91 -10.17 -0.99 -5.61
C PHE A 91 -11.56 -1.53 -5.28
N THR A 92 -12.41 -0.69 -4.71
CA THR A 92 -13.76 -1.09 -4.30
C THR A 92 -14.77 0.04 -4.51
N ASP A 93 -15.92 -0.31 -5.08
CA ASP A 93 -17.13 0.53 -5.13
C ASP A 93 -18.05 0.29 -3.93
N SER A 94 -17.71 -0.65 -3.06
CA SER A 94 -18.50 -0.94 -1.87
C SER A 94 -18.45 0.22 -0.88
N ARG A 95 -19.61 0.55 -0.30
CA ARG A 95 -19.75 1.60 0.73
C ARG A 95 -19.35 1.14 2.13
N SER A 96 -18.97 -0.13 2.29
CA SER A 96 -18.61 -0.68 3.60
C SER A 96 -17.25 -0.16 4.04
N PRO A 97 -17.11 0.37 5.27
CA PRO A 97 -15.82 0.77 5.84
C PRO A 97 -14.94 -0.44 6.20
#